data_AF-A0A972NAI9-F1
#
_entry.id   AF-A0A972NAI9-F1
#
_cell.length_a   1.000
_cell.length_b   1.000
_cell.length_c   1.000
_cell.angle_alpha   90.00
_cell.angle_beta   90.00
_cell.angle_gamma   90.00
#
_symmetry.space_group_name_H-M   'P 1'
#
loop_
_entity.id
_entity.type
_entity.pdbx_description
1 polymer ?
#
loop_
_entity_poly.entity_id
_entity_poly.type
_entity_poly.pdbx_seq_one_letter_code
_entity_poly.pdbx_strand_id
1 'polypeptide(L)' 'MAIERQKEIRRRRVRRMKLRKLRAKLAQAQDEAERQRIIEKIRRISLRAPLEV' A
#
# COMPACT_ATOMS: atom_id res chain seq x y z
N MET A 1 4.93 -28.36 3.09
CA MET A 1 4.39 -27.35 4.04
C MET A 1 5.20 -26.04 4.17
N ALA A 2 6.52 -26.00 3.93
CA ALA A 2 7.31 -24.75 4.10
C ALA A 2 7.17 -23.72 2.95
N ILE A 3 6.96 -24.18 1.72
CA ILE A 3 6.95 -23.33 0.51
C ILE A 3 5.76 -22.37 0.49
N GLU A 4 4.58 -22.80 0.91
CA GLU A 4 3.38 -21.95 0.94
C GLU A 4 3.49 -20.84 1.98
N ARG A 5 4.03 -21.17 3.16
CA ARG A 5 4.33 -20.19 4.22
C ARG A 5 5.33 -19.14 3.75
N GLN A 6 6.38 -19.55 3.03
CA GLN A 6 7.34 -18.59 2.45
C GLN A 6 6.71 -17.70 1.37
N LYS A 7 5.87 -18.26 0.49
CA LYS A 7 5.11 -17.50 -0.52
C LYS A 7 4.19 -16.47 0.15
N GLU A 8 3.52 -16.85 1.23
CA GLU A 8 2.66 -15.96 1.99
C GLU A 8 3.45 -14.82 2.66
N ILE A 9 4.57 -15.13 3.32
CA ILE A 9 5.46 -14.14 3.92
C ILE A 9 5.96 -13.16 2.85
N ARG A 10 6.37 -13.65 1.68
CA ARG A 10 6.78 -12.82 0.55
C ARG A 10 5.65 -11.89 0.10
N ARG A 11 4.42 -12.41 -0.07
CA ARG A 11 3.23 -11.60 -0.43
C ARG A 11 2.97 -10.50 0.61
N ARG A 12 3.02 -10.85 1.90
CA ARG A 12 2.85 -9.88 3.01
C ARG A 12 3.93 -8.78 2.97
N ARG A 13 5.20 -9.14 2.76
CA ARG A 13 6.31 -8.18 2.63
C ARG A 13 6.13 -7.26 1.43
N VAL A 14 5.80 -7.80 0.26
CA VAL A 14 5.54 -7.02 -0.96
C VAL A 14 4.39 -6.05 -0.75
N ARG A 15 3.29 -6.50 -0.11
CA ARG A 15 2.13 -5.65 0.20
C ARG A 15 2.52 -4.49 1.11
N ARG A 16 3.28 -4.75 2.19
CA ARG A 16 3.80 -3.71 3.11
C ARG A 16 4.71 -2.71 2.39
N MET A 17 5.63 -3.19 1.56
CA MET A 17 6.51 -2.33 0.77
C MET A 17 5.73 -1.44 -0.20
N LYS A 18 4.72 -1.98 -0.87
CA LYS A 18 3.87 -1.22 -1.80
C LYS A 18 3.07 -0.14 -1.07
N LEU A 19 2.49 -0.47 0.09
CA LEU A 19 1.78 0.50 0.93
C LEU A 19 2.70 1.61 1.45
N ARG A 20 3.90 1.26 1.91
CA ARG A 20 4.91 2.26 2.34
C ARG A 20 5.27 3.22 1.21
N LYS A 21 5.50 2.71 0.00
CA LYS A 21 5.78 3.54 -1.18
C LYS A 21 4.61 4.47 -1.51
N LEU A 22 3.37 3.96 -1.48
CA LEU A 22 2.20 4.78 -1.76
C LEU A 22 1.96 5.85 -0.70
N ARG A 23 2.17 5.55 0.58
CA ARG A 23 2.11 6.55 1.66
C ARG A 23 3.17 7.64 1.50
N ALA A 24 4.40 7.27 1.14
CA ALA A 24 5.46 8.24 0.87
C ALA A 24 5.08 9.14 -0.33
N LYS A 25 4.53 8.56 -1.40
CA LYS A 25 4.02 9.34 -2.53
C LYS A 25 2.86 10.25 -2.14
N LEU A 26 1.96 9.78 -1.27
CA LEU A 26 0.84 10.58 -0.78
C LEU A 26 1.33 11.81 -0.02
N ALA A 27 2.36 11.66 0.79
CA ALA A 27 2.96 12.76 1.55
C ALA A 27 3.70 13.79 0.66
N GLN A 28 4.15 13.37 -0.53
CA GLN A 28 4.84 14.23 -1.49
C GLN A 28 3.92 14.80 -2.58
N ALA A 29 2.69 14.31 -2.68
CA ALA A 29 1.74 14.75 -3.70
C ALA A 29 1.35 16.21 -3.45
N GLN A 30 1.52 17.05 -4.47
CA GLN A 30 1.19 18.48 -4.43
C GLN A 30 -0.20 18.78 -5.01
N ASP A 31 -0.72 17.88 -5.85
CA ASP A 31 -2.02 18.00 -6.50
C ASP A 31 -3.04 17.05 -5.82
N GLU A 32 -4.23 17.58 -5.53
CA GLU A 32 -5.34 16.84 -4.96
C GLU A 32 -5.79 15.67 -5.86
N ALA A 33 -5.71 15.84 -7.19
CA ALA A 33 -6.03 14.76 -8.14
C ALA A 33 -5.04 13.60 -8.01
N GLU A 34 -3.74 13.87 -7.83
CA GLU A 34 -2.74 12.83 -7.59
C GLU A 34 -2.95 12.16 -6.23
N ARG A 35 -3.22 12.97 -5.22
CA ARG A 35 -3.50 12.53 -3.85
C ARG A 35 -4.66 11.54 -3.81
N GLN A 36 -5.76 11.85 -4.48
CA GLN A 36 -6.94 10.99 -4.58
C GLN A 36 -6.63 9.67 -5.30
N ARG A 37 -5.88 9.71 -6.42
CA ARG A 37 -5.45 8.50 -7.14
C ARG A 37 -4.59 7.59 -6.26
N ILE A 38 -3.71 8.16 -5.43
CA ILE A 38 -2.87 7.39 -4.51
C ILE A 38 -3.72 6.78 -3.38
N ILE A 39 -4.65 7.54 -2.82
CA ILE A 39 -5.61 7.06 -1.82
C ILE A 39 -6.42 5.87 -2.35
N GLU A 40 -6.97 5.97 -3.56
CA GLU A 40 -7.69 4.86 -4.20
C GLU A 40 -6.80 3.63 -4.38
N LYS A 41 -5.55 3.81 -4.81
CA LYS A 41 -4.58 2.70 -4.93
C LYS A 41 -4.32 2.04 -3.58
N ILE A 42 -4.21 2.82 -2.50
CA ILE A 42 -4.03 2.29 -1.15
C ILE A 42 -5.27 1.48 -0.74
N ARG A 43 -6.49 2.01 -0.94
CA ARG A 43 -7.77 1.32 -0.63
C ARG A 43 -7.92 0.00 -1.39
N ARG A 44 -7.56 -0.05 -2.68
CA ARG A 44 -7.58 -1.29 -3.48
C ARG A 44 -6.61 -2.35 -2.93
N ILE A 45 -5.44 -1.93 -2.44
CA ILE A 45 -4.44 -2.85 -1.90
C ILE A 45 -4.79 -3.30 -0.50
N SER A 46 -5.40 -2.46 0.32
CA SER A 46 -5.80 -2.77 1.68
C SER A 46 -7.14 -2.11 1.97
N LEU A 47 -8.19 -2.94 1.96
CA LEU A 47 -9.57 -2.53 2.20
C LEU A 47 -9.75 -1.81 3.55
N ARG A 48 -8.86 -2.08 4.51
CA ARG A 48 -8.92 -1.60 5.89
C ARG A 48 -7.70 -0.76 6.29
N ALA A 49 -6.92 -0.25 5.33
CA ALA A 49 -5.77 0.56 5.67
C ALA A 49 -6.25 1.86 6.34
N PRO A 50 -5.78 2.18 7.56
CA PRO A 50 -5.94 3.52 8.10
C PRO A 50 -5.14 4.46 7.19
N LEU A 51 -5.89 5.35 6.53
CA LEU A 51 -5.39 6.53 5.85
C LEU A 51 -5.46 7.65 6.89
N GLU A 52 -4.66 7.53 7.95
CA GLU A 52 -4.39 8.67 8.81
C GLU A 52 -3.48 9.59 8.00
N VAL A 53 -4.08 10.71 7.62
CA VAL A 53 -3.43 11.84 6.96
C VAL A 53 -2.92 12.77 8.04
#